data_AF-A0A9E4CIW8-F1
#
_entry.id   AF-A0A9E4CIW8-F1
#
_cell.length_a   1.000
_cell.length_b   1.000
_cell.length_c   1.000
_cell.angle_alpha   90.00
_cell.angle_beta   90.00
_cell.angle_gamma   90.00
#
_symmetry.space_group_name_H-M   'P 1'
#
loop_
_entity.id
_entity.type
_entity.pdbx_description
1 polymer ?
#
loop_
_entity_poly.entity_id
_entity_poly.type
_entity_poly.pdbx_seq_one_letter_code
_entity_poly.pdbx_strand_id
1 'polypeptide(L)' 'MKATYRVLTPQDLDNGEITSQTFALEVLTGLSENPKRLQSKYFYDDEGSRLFQQIMAL' A
#
# COMPACT_ATOMS: atom_id res chain seq x y z
N MET A 1 -14.36 -0.59 -18.23
CA MET A 1 -13.54 0.21 -17.30
C MET A 1 -12.38 -0.68 -16.84
N LYS A 2 -11.16 -0.44 -17.30
CA LYS A 2 -9.98 -1.15 -16.76
C LYS A 2 -9.62 -0.47 -15.44
N ALA A 3 -9.46 -1.25 -14.39
CA ALA A 3 -9.03 -0.72 -13.11
C ALA A 3 -7.58 -0.20 -13.24
N THR A 4 -7.38 1.09 -12.95
CA THR A 4 -6.10 1.79 -13.07
C THR A 4 -5.31 1.63 -11.77
N TYR A 5 -5.04 0.39 -11.35
CA TYR A 5 -4.17 0.15 -10.19
C TYR A 5 -2.92 -0.62 -10.61
N ARG A 6 -1.78 -0.19 -10.06
CA ARG A 6 -0.51 -0.89 -10.17
C ARG A 6 -0.50 -2.00 -9.11
N VAL A 7 -0.18 -3.22 -9.52
CA VAL A 7 0.06 -4.33 -8.59
C VAL A 7 1.48 -4.18 -8.06
N LEU A 8 1.63 -4.09 -6.73
CA LEU A 8 2.94 -4.08 -6.08
C LEU A 8 3.60 -5.45 -6.27
N THR A 9 4.84 -5.41 -6.76
CA THR A 9 5.71 -6.57 -6.95
C THR A 9 6.69 -6.69 -5.79
N PRO A 10 7.30 -7.87 -5.56
CA PRO A 10 8.31 -8.01 -4.50
C PRO A 10 9.45 -6.99 -4.60
N GLN A 11 9.82 -6.59 -5.82
CA GLN A 11 10.83 -5.58 -6.09
C GLN A 11 10.43 -4.18 -5.60
N ASP A 12 9.13 -3.88 -5.52
CA ASP A 12 8.62 -2.60 -5.00
C ASP A 12 8.73 -2.50 -3.47
N LEU A 13 8.95 -3.64 -2.78
CA LEU A 13 8.95 -3.77 -1.33
C LEU A 13 10.36 -3.88 -0.73
N ASP A 14 11.39 -4.08 -1.55
CA ASP A 14 12.79 -4.25 -1.12
C ASP A 14 13.49 -2.96 -0.64
N ASN A 15 12.78 -1.83 -0.61
CA ASN A 15 13.32 -0.50 -0.27
C ASN A 15 13.57 -0.26 1.24
N GLY A 16 13.64 -1.32 2.06
CA GLY A 16 14.34 -1.27 3.35
C GLY A 16 13.51 -1.31 4.63
N GLU A 17 12.17 -1.38 4.60
CA GLU A 17 11.38 -1.46 5.86
C GLU A 17 10.27 -2.52 5.90
N ILE A 18 9.87 -3.13 4.77
CA ILE A 18 8.77 -4.11 4.74
C ILE A 18 9.14 -5.30 3.85
N THR A 19 9.32 -6.48 4.44
CA THR A 19 9.52 -7.69 3.64
C THR A 19 8.24 -8.02 2.85
N SER A 20 8.41 -8.54 1.64
CA SER A 20 7.27 -8.97 0.80
C SER A 20 6.32 -9.94 1.51
N GLN A 21 6.86 -10.77 2.42
CA GLN A 21 6.08 -11.70 3.22
C GLN A 21 5.21 -10.99 4.26
N THR A 22 5.76 -9.98 4.96
CA THR A 22 4.99 -9.17 5.91
C THR A 22 3.87 -8.42 5.21
N PHE A 23 4.13 -7.81 4.06
CA PHE A 23 3.11 -7.13 3.26
C PHE A 23 1.96 -8.08 2.88
N ALA A 24 2.28 -9.22 2.26
CA ALA A 24 1.27 -10.17 1.82
C ALA A 24 0.42 -10.69 2.99
N LEU A 25 1.05 -11.00 4.13
CA LEU A 25 0.35 -11.49 5.32
C LEU A 25 -0.58 -10.43 5.92
N GLU A 26 -0.10 -9.19 6.06
CA GLU A 26 -0.91 -8.10 6.62
C GLU A 26 -2.10 -7.74 5.72
N VAL A 27 -1.91 -7.72 4.39
CA VAL A 27 -2.99 -7.48 3.42
C VAL A 27 -4.01 -8.62 3.44
N LEU A 28 -3.55 -9.87 3.39
CA LEU A 28 -4.44 -11.03 3.43
C LEU A 28 -5.28 -11.04 4.71
N THR A 29 -4.65 -10.80 5.85
CA THR A 29 -5.31 -10.77 7.16
C THR A 29 -6.36 -9.66 7.20
N GLY A 30 -5.99 -8.42 6.88
CA GLY A 30 -6.89 -7.27 6.94
C GLY A 30 -8.09 -7.37 5.99
N LEU A 31 -7.89 -7.88 4.77
CA LEU A 31 -8.98 -8.04 3.80
C LEU A 31 -9.90 -9.24 4.09
N SER A 32 -9.43 -10.19 4.91
CA SER A 32 -10.22 -11.32 5.38
C SER A 32 -11.11 -10.98 6.59
N GLU A 33 -10.86 -9.87 7.27
CA GLU A 33 -11.66 -9.43 8.42
C GLU A 33 -13.05 -8.91 8.03
N ASN A 34 -13.94 -8.82 9.03
CA ASN A 34 -15.24 -8.17 8.96
C ASN A 34 -15.42 -7.25 10.18
N PRO A 35 -15.31 -5.92 10.00
CA PRO A 35 -15.11 -5.20 8.74
C PRO A 35 -13.69 -5.36 8.17
N LYS A 36 -13.55 -5.21 6.84
CA LYS A 36 -12.25 -5.25 6.15
C LYS A 36 -11.40 -4.03 6.53
N ARG A 37 -10.09 -4.23 6.69
CA ARG A 37 -9.13 -3.14 6.93
C ARG A 37 -7.85 -3.30 6.13
N LEU A 38 -7.13 -2.19 5.97
CA LEU A 38 -5.77 -2.13 5.45
C LEU A 38 -4.96 -1.14 6.31
N GLN A 39 -3.66 -1.39 6.50
CA GLN A 39 -2.81 -0.45 7.24
C GLN A 39 -2.48 0.78 6.39
N SER A 40 -2.58 1.98 6.98
CA SER A 40 -2.37 3.24 6.26
C SER A 40 -0.95 3.43 5.72
N LYS A 41 0.05 2.73 6.28
CA LYS A 41 1.43 2.76 5.79
C LYS A 41 1.55 2.32 4.32
N TYR A 42 0.59 1.54 3.83
CA TYR A 42 0.55 1.06 2.45
C TYR A 42 -0.08 2.05 1.46
N PHE A 43 -0.55 3.21 1.93
CA PHE A 43 -1.05 4.26 1.06
C PHE A 43 0.03 5.20 0.56
N TYR A 44 1.24 5.16 1.11
CA TYR A 44 2.30 6.13 0.83
C TYR A 44 3.41 5.52 -0.05
N ASP A 45 3.04 5.04 -1.23
CA ASP A 45 4.00 4.83 -2.32
C ASP A 45 4.36 6.19 -2.97
N ASP A 46 5.05 6.20 -4.11
CA ASP A 46 5.44 7.45 -4.79
C ASP A 46 4.22 8.33 -5.10
N GLU A 47 3.14 7.73 -5.60
CA GLU A 47 1.90 8.45 -5.95
C GLU A 47 1.12 8.86 -4.71
N GLY A 48 1.02 7.98 -3.74
CA GLY A 48 0.40 8.24 -2.45
C GLY A 48 1.08 9.37 -1.69
N SER A 49 2.41 9.42 -1.72
CA SER A 49 3.22 10.48 -1.14
C SER A 49 3.00 11.81 -1.88
N ARG A 50 2.96 11.79 -3.23
CA ARG A 50 2.64 12.96 -4.05
C ARG A 50 1.24 13.51 -3.74
N LEU A 51 0.25 12.63 -3.63
CA LEU A 51 -1.12 13.02 -3.27
C LEU A 51 -1.18 13.58 -1.86
N PHE A 52 -0.47 12.98 -0.90
CA PHE A 52 -0.40 13.48 0.46
C PHE A 52 0.20 14.90 0.52
N GLN A 53 1.29 15.15 -0.21
CA GLN A 53 1.89 16.49 -0.33
C GLN A 53 0.90 17.51 -0.90
N GLN A 54 0.14 17.14 -1.94
CA GLN A 54 -0.90 18.01 -2.51
C GLN A 54 -2.03 18.31 -1.53
N ILE A 55 -2.49 17.31 -0.76
CA ILE A 55 -3.50 17.49 0.27
C ILE A 55 -2.99 18.44 1.37
N MET A 56 -1.70 18.36 1.70
CA MET A 56 -1.06 19.21 2.71
C MET A 56 -0.67 20.61 2.21
N ALA A 57 -0.81 20.89 0.90
CA ALA A 57 -0.37 22.15 0.26
C ALA A 57 1.11 22.48 0.53
N LEU A 58 1.97 21.45 0.50
CA LEU A 58 3.43 21.53 0.67
C LEU A 58 4.17 21.73 -0.66
#